data_AF-A0AAV9PM19-F1
#
_entry.id   AF-A0AAV9PM19-F1
#
_cell.length_a   1.000
_cell.length_b   1.000
_cell.length_c   1.000
_cell.angle_alpha   90.00
_cell.angle_beta   90.00
_cell.angle_gamma   90.00
#
_symmetry.space_group_name_H-M   'P 1'
#
loop_
_entity.id
_entity.type
_entity.pdbx_description
1 polymer ?
#
loop_
_entity_poly.entity_id
_entity_poly.type
_entity_poly.pdbx_seq_one_letter_code
_entity_poly.pdbx_strand_id
1 'polypeptide(L)'
;MSDLALDPQLKTLRTDTLQRTVSGRPHQDAQLGQRADETPAYDILQDHDLAAERAQTWTGIARFGFNAMLASPMYRNKLRLKPAKMERIVYFLTTPDAKSQERHRADAQVKHQAQQWGMHNGLLYRKADRAHQIRRHVGADEAFDVITAEHLLANHPGRDKMLKLLEVRYIGYTKEELMYVLDHCLAHCPPNAQRYSDSQKSLLMDETNYLGAAIFWLYILAALFFSSVVIWTILNIKQTGQRTSRNGIKNSSDTWLFSALAGLSFATLSANMLNVLIQSYRAWSARHSTNASLSPTQIWHWSITSTLFQDFGEAIVKDSVRYFWAQSALLGTLSICIFMGVEGGSSSPSFYDTADCLGRQRQIPRLWAFFGLSQILPISFMQNLFYLALLRQPIKRTQTLVPITYLLAVVVSYCACLLLAPAMIGGSWLITIIVEARFFLLAPLVILHSAKPNNPNVGELMADRSQAQSVVLFAALGCSAYQIYRLVQDGVTGKDVLDGLFDHPAVSSMGCDFILSAISYGLWTFRGGPSARTKVA
;
A
#
# COMPACT_ATOMS: atom_id res chain seq x y z
N MET A 1 29.55 37.87 23.14
CA MET A 1 29.67 38.26 21.72
C MET A 1 28.86 37.27 20.91
N SER A 2 27.72 37.55 20.30
CA SER A 2 26.82 38.70 20.35
C SER A 2 25.46 38.13 19.93
N ASP A 3 24.44 38.38 20.76
CA ASP A 3 23.04 38.10 20.45
C ASP A 3 22.59 38.94 19.25
N LEU A 4 21.88 38.32 18.32
CA LEU A 4 21.06 39.03 17.34
C LEU A 4 19.64 38.49 17.44
N ALA A 5 18.84 39.23 18.20
CA ALA A 5 17.40 39.08 18.33
C ALA A 5 16.72 39.38 16.98
N LEU A 6 15.83 38.47 16.54
CA LEU A 6 14.88 38.72 15.47
C LEU A 6 13.50 39.05 16.07
N ASP A 7 12.92 40.11 15.54
CA ASP A 7 11.69 40.80 15.93
C ASP A 7 10.39 39.97 15.67
N PRO A 8 9.45 39.82 16.63
CA PRO A 8 8.18 39.16 16.42
C PRO A 8 7.02 40.16 16.34
N GLN A 9 6.84 40.85 15.21
CA GLN A 9 5.69 41.75 14.96
C GLN A 9 4.92 41.48 13.65
N LEU A 10 4.97 40.26 13.09
CA LEU A 10 4.25 39.95 11.85
C LEU A 10 3.41 38.65 11.91
N LYS A 11 2.62 38.48 12.98
CA LYS A 11 1.71 37.33 13.13
C LYS A 11 0.30 37.61 13.68
N THR A 12 -0.14 38.86 13.69
CA THR A 12 -1.49 39.23 14.14
C THR A 12 -2.20 40.08 13.10
N LEU A 13 -2.73 39.44 12.06
CA LEU A 13 -3.73 40.01 11.14
C LEU A 13 -4.30 38.90 10.25
N ARG A 14 -4.78 37.80 10.84
CA ARG A 14 -5.55 36.79 10.08
C ARG A 14 -6.41 35.85 10.93
N THR A 15 -7.23 36.39 11.81
CA THR A 15 -8.38 35.67 12.39
C THR A 15 -9.25 36.72 13.06
N ASP A 16 -10.28 37.20 12.36
CA ASP A 16 -11.50 37.77 12.96
C ASP A 16 -12.42 38.30 11.87
N THR A 17 -13.05 37.41 11.09
CA THR A 17 -14.33 37.73 10.45
C THR A 17 -15.06 36.46 10.05
N LEU A 18 -15.76 35.80 10.98
CA LEU A 18 -16.83 34.85 10.65
C LEU A 18 -17.70 34.62 11.89
N GLN A 19 -18.58 35.57 12.18
CA GLN A 19 -19.81 35.33 12.94
C GLN A 19 -20.70 36.57 12.84
N ARG A 20 -21.71 36.54 11.98
CA ARG A 20 -23.04 37.15 12.22
C ARG A 20 -24.05 36.82 11.12
N THR A 21 -25.05 36.03 11.54
CA THR A 21 -26.50 36.16 11.27
C THR A 21 -27.00 36.28 9.82
N VAL A 22 -27.69 35.23 9.37
CA VAL A 22 -28.74 35.32 8.33
C VAL A 22 -30.09 35.03 9.00
N SER A 23 -30.92 36.05 9.11
CA SER A 23 -32.37 35.95 9.32
C SER A 23 -33.03 37.12 8.61
N GLY A 24 -34.05 36.84 7.80
CA GLY A 24 -34.99 37.85 7.30
C GLY A 24 -35.05 38.01 5.77
N ARG A 25 -36.07 37.41 5.15
CA ARG A 25 -36.81 37.96 4.00
C ARG A 25 -37.87 38.94 4.56
N PRO A 26 -38.29 40.02 3.86
CA PRO A 26 -39.26 39.87 2.76
C PRO A 26 -39.24 40.91 1.61
N HIS A 27 -39.96 40.52 0.56
CA HIS A 27 -40.76 41.25 -0.45
C HIS A 27 -40.20 42.32 -1.43
N GLN A 28 -40.48 42.00 -2.70
CA GLN A 28 -40.70 42.78 -3.94
C GLN A 28 -41.09 44.27 -3.81
N ASP A 29 -40.53 45.12 -4.68
CA ASP A 29 -41.24 45.62 -5.88
C ASP A 29 -40.33 46.44 -6.83
N ALA A 30 -40.81 46.56 -8.06
CA ALA A 30 -40.12 46.95 -9.29
C ALA A 30 -39.67 48.42 -9.41
N GLN A 31 -38.61 48.65 -10.20
CA GLN A 31 -38.55 49.76 -11.16
C GLN A 31 -37.54 49.50 -12.29
N LEU A 32 -38.04 49.60 -13.53
CA LEU A 32 -37.29 49.63 -14.77
C LEU A 32 -36.38 50.87 -14.84
N GLY A 33 -35.12 50.66 -15.22
CA GLY A 33 -34.22 51.73 -15.64
C GLY A 33 -33.02 51.16 -16.39
N GLN A 34 -32.96 51.42 -17.70
CA GLN A 34 -31.89 51.00 -18.60
C GLN A 34 -30.51 51.45 -18.06
N ARG A 35 -29.62 50.48 -17.78
CA ARG A 35 -28.17 50.67 -17.85
C ARG A 35 -27.53 49.35 -18.27
N ALA A 36 -27.21 49.27 -19.55
CA ALA A 36 -26.23 48.32 -20.05
C ALA A 36 -24.83 48.82 -19.65
N ASP A 37 -23.89 47.87 -19.55
CA ASP A 37 -22.48 48.00 -19.19
C ASP A 37 -22.17 48.21 -17.70
N GLU A 38 -21.93 47.07 -17.04
CA GLU A 38 -20.76 46.74 -16.21
C GLU A 38 -21.13 45.59 -15.26
N THR A 39 -21.19 44.36 -15.77
CA THR A 39 -21.14 43.18 -14.91
C THR A 39 -19.67 43.00 -14.49
N PRO A 40 -19.31 43.20 -13.21
CA PRO A 40 -17.91 43.09 -12.81
C PRO A 40 -17.51 41.61 -12.82
N ALA A 41 -16.30 41.32 -13.28
CA ALA A 41 -15.67 39.99 -13.33
C ALA A 41 -15.44 39.32 -11.95
N TYR A 42 -16.21 39.70 -10.94
CA TYR A 42 -16.01 39.43 -9.51
C TYR A 42 -16.65 38.13 -9.02
N ASP A 43 -17.75 37.68 -9.63
CA ASP A 43 -18.45 36.42 -9.26
C ASP A 43 -17.66 35.15 -9.65
N ILE A 44 -16.57 35.29 -10.39
CA ILE A 44 -15.79 34.16 -10.94
C ILE A 44 -15.02 33.40 -9.84
N LEU A 45 -14.66 34.06 -8.73
CA LEU A 45 -13.79 33.45 -7.71
C LEU A 45 -14.48 32.41 -6.82
N GLN A 46 -15.79 32.54 -6.58
CA GLN A 46 -16.52 31.64 -5.68
C GLN A 46 -16.87 30.29 -6.33
N ASP A 47 -16.98 30.26 -7.67
CA ASP A 47 -17.19 29.03 -8.45
C ASP A 47 -15.92 28.19 -8.62
N HIS A 48 -14.73 28.79 -8.52
CA HIS A 48 -13.46 28.08 -8.68
C HIS A 48 -13.14 27.13 -7.52
N ASP A 49 -13.50 27.48 -6.28
CA ASP A 49 -13.26 26.63 -5.10
C ASP A 49 -14.13 25.36 -5.14
N LEU A 50 -15.37 25.46 -5.62
CA LEU A 50 -16.29 24.33 -5.82
C LEU A 50 -15.87 23.41 -6.98
N ALA A 51 -15.29 23.99 -8.05
CA ALA A 51 -14.75 23.21 -9.16
C ALA A 51 -13.43 22.48 -8.79
N ALA A 52 -12.61 23.08 -7.93
CA ALA A 52 -11.37 22.49 -7.43
C ALA A 52 -11.62 21.25 -6.56
N GLU A 53 -12.69 21.25 -5.75
CA GLU A 53 -13.09 20.12 -4.92
C GLU A 53 -13.53 18.90 -5.77
N ARG A 54 -14.21 19.13 -6.90
CA ARG A 54 -14.61 18.05 -7.84
C ARG A 54 -13.45 17.47 -8.66
N ALA A 55 -12.31 18.16 -8.74
CA ALA A 55 -11.15 17.73 -9.53
C ALA A 55 -10.15 16.83 -8.77
N GLN A 56 -10.34 16.60 -7.46
CA GLN A 56 -9.29 16.07 -6.58
C GLN A 56 -8.82 14.62 -6.84
N THR A 57 -9.60 13.76 -7.49
CA THR A 57 -9.26 12.33 -7.63
C THR A 57 -8.40 11.99 -8.85
N TRP A 58 -8.29 12.88 -9.86
CA TRP A 58 -7.54 12.64 -11.10
C TRP A 58 -6.36 13.59 -11.31
N THR A 59 -6.31 14.70 -10.56
CA THR A 59 -5.33 15.78 -10.75
C THR A 59 -3.91 15.41 -10.37
N GLY A 60 -3.65 14.44 -9.48
CA GLY A 60 -2.28 14.15 -8.99
C GLY A 60 -1.27 13.83 -10.10
N ILE A 61 -1.57 12.82 -10.93
CA ILE A 61 -0.65 12.36 -12.00
C ILE A 61 -0.61 13.38 -13.15
N ALA A 62 -1.77 13.88 -13.57
CA ALA A 62 -1.84 14.87 -14.65
C ALA A 62 -1.11 16.17 -14.28
N ARG A 63 -1.26 16.65 -13.03
CA ARG A 63 -0.56 17.81 -12.49
C ARG A 63 0.94 17.57 -12.38
N PHE A 64 1.36 16.38 -11.95
CA PHE A 64 2.78 16.03 -11.92
C PHE A 64 3.41 16.12 -13.32
N GLY A 65 2.78 15.50 -14.32
CA GLY A 65 3.26 15.59 -15.69
C GLY A 65 3.20 17.01 -16.27
N PHE A 66 2.20 17.81 -15.91
CA PHE A 66 2.12 19.22 -16.31
C PHE A 66 3.28 20.02 -15.72
N ASN A 67 3.58 19.84 -14.44
CA ASN A 67 4.72 20.47 -13.79
C ASN A 67 6.06 20.05 -14.43
N ALA A 68 6.20 18.77 -14.79
CA ALA A 68 7.37 18.28 -15.53
C ALA A 68 7.49 18.93 -16.92
N MET A 69 6.38 19.11 -17.63
CA MET A 69 6.35 19.84 -18.89
C MET A 69 6.79 21.30 -18.69
N LEU A 70 6.31 21.99 -17.66
CA LEU A 70 6.73 23.37 -17.36
C LEU A 70 8.20 23.48 -16.99
N ALA A 71 8.76 22.48 -16.31
CA ALA A 71 10.17 22.42 -15.93
C ALA A 71 11.09 22.05 -17.09
N SER A 72 10.55 21.58 -18.22
CA SER A 72 11.35 21.18 -19.38
C SER A 72 12.11 22.38 -19.97
N PRO A 73 13.41 22.24 -20.29
CA PRO A 73 14.20 23.31 -20.90
C PRO A 73 13.70 23.71 -22.30
N MET A 74 12.89 22.84 -22.93
CA MET A 74 12.27 23.13 -24.23
C MET A 74 10.99 23.97 -24.10
N TYR A 75 10.38 24.02 -22.92
CA TYR A 75 9.16 24.76 -22.69
C TYR A 75 9.44 26.27 -22.60
N ARG A 76 8.71 27.08 -23.38
CA ARG A 76 8.86 28.54 -23.39
C ARG A 76 7.51 29.24 -23.49
N ASN A 77 7.10 29.89 -22.40
CA ASN A 77 5.92 30.76 -22.38
C ASN A 77 6.35 32.24 -22.40
N LYS A 78 6.19 32.90 -23.56
CA LYS A 78 6.50 34.34 -23.72
C LYS A 78 5.43 35.26 -23.14
N LEU A 79 4.21 34.75 -22.91
CA LEU A 79 3.08 35.50 -22.38
C LEU A 79 3.10 35.59 -20.86
N ARG A 80 3.79 34.66 -20.18
CA ARG A 80 3.94 34.63 -18.73
C ARG A 80 5.04 35.59 -18.27
N LEU A 81 4.69 36.43 -17.29
CA LEU A 81 5.67 37.27 -16.61
C LEU A 81 6.62 36.38 -15.79
N LYS A 82 7.93 36.65 -15.88
CA LYS A 82 8.91 36.01 -14.99
C LYS A 82 8.65 36.46 -13.54
N PRO A 83 8.86 35.60 -12.53
CA PRO A 83 8.59 35.94 -11.12
C PRO A 83 9.22 37.27 -10.69
N ALA A 84 10.52 37.47 -10.96
CA ALA A 84 11.21 38.72 -10.63
C ALA A 84 10.60 39.97 -11.31
N LYS A 85 10.07 39.82 -12.53
CA LYS A 85 9.41 40.93 -13.24
C LYS A 85 8.02 41.20 -12.67
N MET A 86 7.30 40.15 -12.31
CA MET A 86 5.99 40.24 -11.67
C MET A 86 6.09 40.96 -10.32
N GLU A 87 7.04 40.56 -9.47
CA GLU A 87 7.32 41.22 -8.19
C GLU A 87 7.64 42.71 -8.37
N ARG A 88 8.44 43.05 -9.38
CA ARG A 88 8.75 44.46 -9.69
C ARG A 88 7.54 45.24 -10.21
N ILE A 89 6.68 44.64 -11.01
CA ILE A 89 5.42 45.27 -11.44
C ILE A 89 4.53 45.51 -10.22
N VAL A 90 4.36 44.51 -9.36
CA VAL A 90 3.58 44.64 -8.12
C VAL A 90 4.14 45.74 -7.23
N TYR A 91 5.46 45.81 -7.05
CA TYR A 91 6.13 46.88 -6.31
C TYR A 91 5.80 48.28 -6.85
N PHE A 92 5.86 48.49 -8.17
CA PHE A 92 5.50 49.79 -8.76
C PHE A 92 4.01 50.09 -8.72
N LEU A 93 3.15 49.07 -8.68
CA LEU A 93 1.71 49.25 -8.47
C LEU A 93 1.38 49.64 -7.03
N THR A 94 2.10 49.08 -6.05
CA THR A 94 1.92 49.39 -4.63
C THR A 94 2.63 50.67 -4.19
N THR A 95 3.66 51.11 -4.92
CA THR A 95 4.47 52.28 -4.60
C THR A 95 4.69 53.14 -5.84
N PRO A 96 3.64 53.83 -6.35
CA PRO A 96 3.69 54.55 -7.63
C PRO A 96 4.75 55.66 -7.68
N ASP A 97 5.00 56.31 -6.53
CA ASP A 97 5.97 57.40 -6.37
C ASP A 97 7.43 56.92 -6.25
N ALA A 98 7.67 55.60 -6.14
CA ALA A 98 9.02 55.06 -6.09
C ALA A 98 9.77 55.42 -7.38
N LYS A 99 10.89 56.14 -7.26
CA LYS A 99 11.79 56.39 -8.38
C LYS A 99 12.33 55.06 -8.87
N SER A 100 12.35 54.83 -10.19
CA SER A 100 13.14 53.72 -10.75
C SER A 100 14.57 53.89 -10.27
N GLN A 101 15.23 52.84 -9.78
CA GLN A 101 16.63 52.94 -9.42
C GLN A 101 17.40 53.42 -10.65
N GLU A 102 17.89 54.66 -10.62
CA GLU A 102 18.38 55.43 -11.78
C GLU A 102 19.52 54.74 -12.56
N ARG A 103 20.13 53.68 -12.00
CA ARG A 103 21.21 52.92 -12.63
C ARG A 103 20.76 51.73 -13.50
N HIS A 104 19.50 51.30 -13.46
CA HIS A 104 19.03 50.16 -14.27
C HIS A 104 17.95 50.59 -15.27
N ARG A 105 18.33 50.73 -16.55
CA ARG A 105 17.38 50.96 -17.66
C ARG A 105 16.21 49.96 -17.70
N ALA A 106 16.45 48.74 -17.23
CA ALA A 106 15.42 47.69 -17.11
C ALA A 106 14.27 48.07 -16.15
N ASP A 107 14.56 48.75 -15.04
CA ASP A 107 13.54 49.12 -14.05
C ASP A 107 12.63 50.23 -14.55
N ALA A 108 13.17 51.20 -15.30
CA ALA A 108 12.36 52.23 -15.95
C ALA A 108 11.37 51.63 -16.96
N GLN A 109 11.81 50.62 -17.73
CA GLN A 109 10.95 49.90 -18.67
C GLN A 109 9.86 49.09 -17.95
N VAL A 110 10.19 48.43 -16.84
CA VAL A 110 9.22 47.68 -16.03
C VAL A 110 8.21 48.64 -15.38
N LYS A 111 8.66 49.81 -14.89
CA LYS A 111 7.77 50.85 -14.34
C LYS A 111 6.78 51.36 -15.37
N HIS A 112 7.22 51.63 -16.60
CA HIS A 112 6.32 52.00 -17.70
C HIS A 112 5.34 50.87 -18.01
N GLN A 113 5.79 49.61 -18.05
CA GLN A 113 4.90 48.48 -18.27
C GLN A 113 3.88 48.30 -17.15
N ALA A 114 4.24 48.57 -15.90
CA ALA A 114 3.34 48.48 -14.74
C ALA A 114 2.08 49.34 -14.90
N GLN A 115 2.14 50.45 -15.66
CA GLN A 115 0.97 51.29 -15.93
C GLN A 115 -0.16 50.54 -16.66
N GLN A 116 0.18 49.50 -17.42
CA GLN A 116 -0.75 48.63 -18.14
C GLN A 116 -1.38 47.56 -17.24
N TRP A 117 -0.98 47.48 -15.98
CA TRP A 117 -1.47 46.49 -15.01
C TRP A 117 -2.21 47.18 -13.87
N GLY A 118 -3.03 46.40 -13.16
CA GLY A 118 -3.73 46.76 -11.94
C GLY A 118 -3.72 45.59 -10.98
N MET A 119 -3.77 45.88 -9.69
CA MET A 119 -3.88 44.87 -8.65
C MET A 119 -5.29 44.90 -8.08
N HIS A 120 -5.84 43.71 -7.84
CA HIS A 120 -7.19 43.58 -7.38
C HIS A 120 -7.37 42.26 -6.63
N ASN A 121 -7.70 42.35 -5.34
CA ASN A 121 -7.75 41.21 -4.40
C ASN A 121 -6.45 40.40 -4.38
N GLY A 122 -5.29 41.08 -4.46
CA GLY A 122 -3.99 40.41 -4.49
C GLY A 122 -3.65 39.73 -5.82
N LEU A 123 -4.51 39.80 -6.83
CA LEU A 123 -4.29 39.24 -8.16
C LEU A 123 -3.95 40.34 -9.17
N LEU A 124 -3.11 39.99 -10.13
CA LEU A 124 -2.62 40.91 -11.14
C LEU A 124 -3.51 40.87 -12.39
N TYR A 125 -4.00 42.02 -12.82
CA TYR A 125 -4.85 42.18 -14.01
C TYR A 125 -4.19 43.11 -15.01
N ARG A 126 -4.31 42.78 -16.29
CA ARG A 126 -3.96 43.70 -17.37
C ARG A 126 -5.15 44.63 -17.59
N LYS A 127 -4.92 45.95 -17.56
CA LYS A 127 -5.95 46.95 -17.87
C LYS A 127 -6.43 46.80 -19.31
N ALA A 128 -7.68 47.20 -19.54
CA ALA A 128 -8.24 47.21 -20.88
C ALA A 128 -7.45 48.17 -21.80
N ASP A 129 -7.32 47.77 -23.05
CA ASP A 129 -6.81 48.60 -24.16
C ASP A 129 -7.83 48.54 -25.29
N ARG A 130 -7.69 49.38 -26.32
CA ARG A 130 -8.58 49.46 -27.49
C ARG A 130 -8.85 48.11 -28.16
N ALA A 131 -7.96 47.12 -27.96
CA ALA A 131 -8.05 45.79 -28.55
C ALA A 131 -8.42 44.66 -27.56
N HIS A 132 -8.38 44.88 -26.23
CA HIS A 132 -8.53 43.78 -25.26
C HIS A 132 -9.21 44.22 -23.97
N GLN A 133 -10.11 43.38 -23.46
CA GLN A 133 -10.75 43.54 -22.14
C GLN A 133 -9.76 43.33 -20.99
N ILE A 134 -10.20 43.64 -19.77
CA ILE A 134 -9.45 43.39 -18.53
C ILE A 134 -9.25 41.88 -18.39
N ARG A 135 -8.00 41.44 -18.19
CA ARG A 135 -7.64 40.01 -18.12
C ARG A 135 -6.76 39.71 -16.91
N ARG A 136 -7.05 38.62 -16.22
CA ARG A 136 -6.23 38.13 -15.10
C ARG A 136 -4.94 37.49 -15.62
N HIS A 137 -3.80 37.84 -15.03
CA HIS A 137 -2.55 37.14 -15.27
C HIS A 137 -2.53 35.81 -14.51
N VAL A 138 -2.08 34.75 -15.17
CA VAL A 138 -2.00 33.39 -14.61
C VAL A 138 -0.53 32.98 -14.45
N GLY A 139 -0.17 32.66 -13.22
CA GLY A 139 1.13 32.11 -12.82
C GLY A 139 1.40 30.71 -13.39
N ALA A 140 2.63 30.21 -13.23
CA ALA A 140 2.99 28.86 -13.69
C ALA A 140 2.42 27.77 -12.78
N ASP A 141 2.40 28.06 -11.49
CA ASP A 141 1.92 27.26 -10.38
C ASP A 141 0.40 27.05 -10.39
N GLU A 142 -0.35 28.04 -10.85
CA GLU A 142 -1.82 28.02 -10.91
C GLU A 142 -2.38 27.74 -12.32
N ALA A 143 -1.55 27.70 -13.36
CA ALA A 143 -2.01 27.53 -14.74
C ALA A 143 -2.82 26.24 -14.95
N PHE A 144 -2.36 25.13 -14.37
CA PHE A 144 -3.06 23.85 -14.44
C PHE A 144 -4.45 23.95 -13.82
N ASP A 145 -4.55 24.55 -12.64
CA ASP A 145 -5.79 24.63 -11.87
C ASP A 145 -6.80 25.55 -12.56
N VAL A 146 -6.36 26.70 -13.06
CA VAL A 146 -7.22 27.66 -13.77
C VAL A 146 -7.77 27.04 -15.06
N ILE A 147 -6.92 26.41 -15.88
CA ILE A 147 -7.35 25.78 -17.14
C ILE A 147 -8.29 24.61 -16.85
N THR A 148 -7.98 23.78 -15.85
CA THR A 148 -8.80 22.64 -15.47
C THR A 148 -10.16 23.09 -14.94
N ALA A 149 -10.19 24.08 -14.05
CA ALA A 149 -11.43 24.60 -13.48
C ALA A 149 -12.36 25.17 -14.57
N GLU A 150 -11.85 26.01 -15.47
CA GLU A 150 -12.64 26.55 -16.58
C GLU A 150 -13.12 25.45 -17.55
N HIS A 151 -12.29 24.42 -17.77
CA HIS A 151 -12.66 23.30 -18.63
C HIS A 151 -13.81 22.48 -18.02
N LEU A 152 -13.80 22.28 -16.70
CA LEU A 152 -14.86 21.59 -15.98
C LEU A 152 -16.14 22.44 -15.89
N LEU A 153 -16.00 23.74 -15.57
CA LEU A 153 -17.13 24.67 -15.45
C LEU A 153 -17.86 24.87 -16.78
N ALA A 154 -17.12 24.93 -17.90
CA ALA A 154 -17.70 25.06 -19.23
C ALA A 154 -18.21 23.72 -19.82
N ASN A 155 -18.31 22.67 -19.01
CA ASN A 155 -18.80 21.34 -19.36
C ASN A 155 -18.01 20.70 -20.52
N HIS A 156 -16.69 20.60 -20.34
CA HIS A 156 -15.76 19.95 -21.27
C HIS A 156 -15.77 20.52 -22.70
N PRO A 157 -15.56 21.85 -22.87
CA PRO A 157 -15.51 22.45 -24.19
C PRO A 157 -14.30 21.93 -24.97
N GLY A 158 -14.49 21.70 -26.27
CA GLY A 158 -13.37 21.41 -27.18
C GLY A 158 -12.39 22.58 -27.28
N ARG A 159 -11.21 22.29 -27.84
CA ARG A 159 -10.05 23.21 -27.94
C ARG A 159 -10.41 24.64 -28.30
N ASP A 160 -11.10 24.86 -29.42
CA ASP A 160 -11.30 26.21 -29.95
C ASP A 160 -12.30 27.02 -29.12
N LYS A 161 -13.25 26.35 -28.45
CA LYS A 161 -14.17 26.99 -27.51
C LYS A 161 -13.44 27.38 -26.23
N MET A 162 -12.60 26.48 -25.71
CA MET A 162 -11.81 26.72 -24.50
C MET A 162 -10.78 27.84 -24.71
N LEU A 163 -10.13 27.87 -25.87
CA LEU A 163 -9.17 28.93 -26.21
C LEU A 163 -9.86 30.30 -26.21
N LYS A 164 -11.02 30.43 -26.87
CA LYS A 164 -11.80 31.68 -26.88
C LYS A 164 -12.22 32.10 -25.46
N LEU A 165 -12.64 31.15 -24.64
CA LEU A 165 -13.05 31.41 -23.26
C LEU A 165 -11.88 31.95 -22.43
N LEU A 166 -10.72 31.30 -22.50
CA LEU A 166 -9.54 31.72 -21.77
C LEU A 166 -8.96 33.03 -22.31
N GLU A 167 -9.02 33.30 -23.62
CA GLU A 167 -8.47 34.51 -24.24
C GLU A 167 -9.20 35.77 -23.78
N VAL A 168 -10.48 35.65 -23.45
CA VAL A 168 -11.32 36.73 -22.93
C VAL A 168 -10.99 37.04 -21.47
N ARG A 169 -10.68 36.03 -20.65
CA ARG A 169 -10.58 36.17 -19.19
C ARG A 169 -9.15 36.21 -18.65
N TYR A 170 -8.21 35.55 -19.31
CA TYR A 170 -6.87 35.28 -18.77
C TYR A 170 -5.74 35.64 -19.76
N ILE A 171 -4.56 35.89 -19.20
CA ILE A 171 -3.29 36.03 -19.94
C ILE A 171 -2.18 35.27 -19.20
N GLY A 172 -1.19 34.75 -19.93
CA GLY A 172 -0.04 34.08 -19.33
C GLY A 172 -0.09 32.55 -19.37
N TYR A 173 -1.02 31.97 -20.11
CA TYR A 173 -0.99 30.55 -20.48
C TYR A 173 -0.61 30.36 -21.95
N THR A 174 -0.23 29.15 -22.34
CA THR A 174 0.04 28.78 -23.74
C THR A 174 -1.00 27.81 -24.29
N LYS A 175 -1.02 27.67 -25.62
CA LYS A 175 -1.84 26.66 -26.28
C LYS A 175 -1.37 25.25 -25.94
N GLU A 176 -0.07 25.04 -25.74
CA GLU A 176 0.49 23.77 -25.30
C GLU A 176 -0.04 23.38 -23.91
N GLU A 177 -0.10 24.32 -22.96
CA GLU A 177 -0.67 24.08 -21.62
C GLU A 177 -2.15 23.71 -21.69
N LEU A 178 -2.92 24.44 -22.51
CA LEU A 178 -4.33 24.11 -22.75
C LEU A 178 -4.49 22.71 -23.33
N MET A 179 -3.71 22.39 -24.37
CA MET A 179 -3.75 21.08 -25.01
C MET A 179 -3.42 19.96 -24.04
N TYR A 180 -2.41 20.14 -23.19
CA TYR A 180 -2.07 19.16 -22.17
C TYR A 180 -3.28 18.82 -21.29
N VAL A 181 -3.98 19.83 -20.77
CA VAL A 181 -5.16 19.62 -19.90
C VAL A 181 -6.29 18.92 -20.65
N LEU A 182 -6.56 19.33 -21.90
CA LEU A 182 -7.59 18.70 -22.73
C LEU A 182 -7.25 17.25 -23.10
N ASP A 183 -5.97 16.96 -23.38
CA ASP A 183 -5.47 15.65 -23.78
C ASP A 183 -5.48 14.63 -22.65
N HIS A 184 -5.37 15.11 -21.41
CA HIS A 184 -5.40 14.23 -20.24
C HIS A 184 -6.80 14.14 -19.61
N CYS A 185 -7.77 14.97 -20.02
CA CYS A 185 -9.14 14.92 -19.48
C CYS A 185 -9.85 13.61 -19.85
N LEU A 186 -9.84 12.63 -18.93
CA LEU A 186 -10.36 11.28 -19.14
C LEU A 186 -11.89 11.18 -19.16
N ALA A 187 -12.59 12.17 -18.59
CA ALA A 187 -14.01 12.01 -18.31
C ALA A 187 -14.85 12.12 -19.59
N HIS A 188 -14.93 13.28 -20.26
CA HIS A 188 -16.04 13.52 -21.21
C HIS A 188 -15.68 14.35 -22.45
N CYS A 189 -14.41 14.45 -22.87
CA CYS A 189 -14.05 15.13 -24.11
C CYS A 189 -14.21 14.23 -25.36
N PRO A 190 -15.17 14.51 -26.27
CA PRO A 190 -15.53 13.60 -27.37
C PRO A 190 -14.41 13.20 -28.34
N PRO A 191 -13.48 14.10 -28.77
CA PRO A 191 -12.40 13.68 -29.68
C PRO A 191 -11.25 12.93 -29.00
N ASN A 192 -11.09 13.06 -27.67
CA ASN A 192 -10.05 12.37 -26.91
C ASN A 192 -10.51 11.02 -26.36
N ALA A 193 -11.81 10.81 -26.15
CA ALA A 193 -12.35 9.49 -25.81
C ALA A 193 -11.99 8.41 -26.85
N GLN A 194 -12.00 8.75 -28.15
CA GLN A 194 -11.70 7.82 -29.23
C GLN A 194 -10.20 7.55 -29.40
N ARG A 195 -9.35 8.59 -29.44
CA ARG A 195 -7.88 8.43 -29.54
C ARG A 195 -7.26 7.85 -28.29
N TYR A 196 -7.77 8.18 -27.11
CA TYR A 196 -7.35 7.54 -25.88
C TYR A 196 -7.81 6.08 -25.88
N SER A 197 -9.05 5.75 -26.27
CA SER A 197 -9.48 4.35 -26.51
C SER A 197 -8.52 3.58 -27.43
N ASP A 198 -8.08 4.16 -28.54
CA ASP A 198 -7.28 3.45 -29.54
C ASP A 198 -5.79 3.37 -29.16
N SER A 199 -5.23 4.44 -28.58
CA SER A 199 -3.85 4.46 -28.08
C SER A 199 -3.71 3.62 -26.82
N GLN A 200 -4.70 3.70 -25.92
CA GLN A 200 -4.81 2.85 -24.74
C GLN A 200 -5.11 1.41 -25.15
N LYS A 201 -5.89 1.09 -26.19
CA LYS A 201 -5.97 -0.28 -26.75
C LYS A 201 -4.64 -0.78 -27.33
N SER A 202 -3.81 0.11 -27.88
CA SER A 202 -2.51 -0.28 -28.43
C SER A 202 -1.41 -0.43 -27.37
N LEU A 203 -1.50 0.31 -26.24
CA LEU A 203 -0.65 0.19 -25.05
C LEU A 203 -1.20 -0.81 -24.01
N LEU A 204 -2.50 -1.08 -24.03
CA LEU A 204 -3.22 -2.25 -23.47
C LEU A 204 -3.31 -3.35 -24.55
N MET A 205 -2.29 -3.51 -25.38
CA MET A 205 -1.93 -4.87 -25.76
C MET A 205 -1.53 -5.52 -24.44
N ASP A 206 -2.53 -6.09 -23.76
CA ASP A 206 -2.45 -6.68 -22.43
C ASP A 206 -1.12 -7.40 -22.31
N GLU A 207 -0.20 -6.87 -21.49
CA GLU A 207 1.01 -7.62 -21.18
C GLU A 207 0.54 -8.92 -20.52
N THR A 208 0.55 -9.97 -21.32
CA THR A 208 0.09 -11.29 -20.90
C THR A 208 1.03 -11.77 -19.81
N ASN A 209 0.53 -11.75 -18.59
CA ASN A 209 1.18 -12.23 -17.39
C ASN A 209 1.01 -13.76 -17.28
N TYR A 210 1.53 -14.49 -18.27
CA TYR A 210 1.52 -15.95 -18.26
C TYR A 210 2.21 -16.53 -17.02
N LEU A 211 3.27 -15.87 -16.56
CA LEU A 211 3.99 -16.26 -15.35
C LEU A 211 3.10 -16.15 -14.12
N GLY A 212 2.41 -15.02 -13.93
CA GLY A 212 1.46 -14.82 -12.84
C GLY A 212 0.34 -15.86 -12.87
N ALA A 213 -0.27 -16.10 -14.03
CA ALA A 213 -1.30 -17.14 -14.16
C ALA A 213 -0.77 -18.54 -13.80
N ALA A 214 0.42 -18.90 -14.33
CA ALA A 214 1.04 -20.19 -14.04
C ALA A 214 1.32 -20.37 -12.54
N ILE A 215 1.85 -19.33 -11.88
CA ILE A 215 2.07 -19.33 -10.43
C ILE A 215 0.75 -19.50 -9.69
N PHE A 216 -0.30 -18.76 -10.07
CA PHE A 216 -1.62 -18.84 -9.43
C PHE A 216 -2.22 -20.26 -9.49
N TRP A 217 -2.26 -20.86 -10.68
CA TRP A 217 -2.78 -22.22 -10.85
C TRP A 217 -1.92 -23.27 -10.17
N LEU A 218 -0.58 -23.12 -10.24
CA LEU A 218 0.36 -23.99 -9.54
C LEU A 218 0.17 -23.91 -8.02
N TYR A 219 -0.10 -22.72 -7.47
CA TYR A 219 -0.39 -22.51 -6.06
C TYR A 219 -1.62 -23.30 -5.61
N ILE A 220 -2.70 -23.31 -6.40
CA ILE A 220 -3.91 -24.07 -6.08
C ILE A 220 -3.62 -25.58 -6.08
N LEU A 221 -2.94 -26.08 -7.12
CA LEU A 221 -2.59 -27.51 -7.21
C LEU A 221 -1.65 -27.93 -6.08
N ALA A 222 -0.65 -27.10 -5.76
CA ALA A 222 0.28 -27.34 -4.68
C ALA A 222 -0.42 -27.30 -3.31
N ALA A 223 -1.35 -26.36 -3.07
CA ALA A 223 -2.15 -26.30 -1.85
C ALA A 223 -2.93 -27.60 -1.61
N LEU A 224 -3.59 -28.12 -2.65
CA LEU A 224 -4.32 -29.38 -2.61
C LEU A 224 -3.38 -30.54 -2.33
N PHE A 225 -2.28 -30.64 -3.08
CA PHE A 225 -1.28 -31.69 -2.94
C PHE A 225 -0.69 -31.75 -1.52
N PHE A 226 -0.16 -30.63 -1.01
CA PHE A 226 0.44 -30.58 0.32
C PHE A 226 -0.59 -30.84 1.43
N SER A 227 -1.81 -30.30 1.30
CA SER A 227 -2.89 -30.58 2.26
C SER A 227 -3.22 -32.06 2.31
N SER A 228 -3.39 -32.71 1.15
CA SER A 228 -3.66 -34.14 1.06
C SER A 228 -2.52 -34.97 1.67
N VAL A 229 -1.26 -34.63 1.37
CA VAL A 229 -0.09 -35.32 1.94
C VAL A 229 -0.04 -35.14 3.45
N VAL A 230 -0.25 -33.94 3.98
CA VAL A 230 -0.23 -33.66 5.42
C VAL A 230 -1.38 -34.40 6.14
N ILE A 231 -2.60 -34.32 5.63
CA ILE A 231 -3.76 -35.01 6.21
C ILE A 231 -3.55 -36.53 6.20
N TRP A 232 -3.16 -37.10 5.06
CA TRP A 232 -2.84 -38.52 4.93
C TRP A 232 -1.75 -38.94 5.91
N THR A 233 -0.74 -38.10 6.08
CA THR A 233 0.35 -38.34 7.04
C THR A 233 -0.17 -38.38 8.46
N ILE A 234 -0.98 -37.41 8.89
CA ILE A 234 -1.58 -37.36 10.23
C ILE A 234 -2.46 -38.58 10.48
N LEU A 235 -3.26 -38.99 9.48
CA LEU A 235 -4.14 -40.15 9.57
C LEU A 235 -3.37 -41.48 9.74
N ASN A 236 -2.21 -41.61 9.10
CA ASN A 236 -1.40 -42.83 9.12
C ASN A 236 -0.38 -42.92 10.26
N ILE A 237 -0.25 -41.89 11.11
CA ILE A 237 0.53 -42.01 12.35
C ILE A 237 -0.18 -43.02 13.26
N LYS A 238 0.37 -44.24 13.33
CA LYS A 238 -0.11 -45.28 14.26
C LYS A 238 0.05 -44.76 15.68
N GLN A 239 -1.04 -44.72 16.44
CA GLN A 239 -1.00 -44.39 17.86
C GLN A 239 -0.30 -45.54 18.60
N THR A 240 1.00 -45.39 18.87
CA THR A 240 1.79 -46.43 19.54
C THR A 240 1.42 -46.49 21.03
N GLY A 241 0.52 -47.41 21.39
CA GLY A 241 0.57 -48.19 22.63
C GLY A 241 0.22 -47.56 23.99
N GLN A 242 0.18 -46.23 24.19
CA GLN A 242 -0.18 -45.65 25.51
C GLN A 242 -1.69 -45.43 25.68
N ARG A 243 -2.43 -46.53 25.70
CA ARG A 243 -3.87 -46.57 26.01
C ARG A 243 -4.09 -46.85 27.50
N THR A 244 -3.44 -46.11 28.41
CA THR A 244 -3.91 -46.07 29.81
C THR A 244 -5.13 -45.14 29.87
N SER A 245 -6.28 -45.76 30.12
CA SER A 245 -7.67 -45.28 29.97
C SER A 245 -7.96 -43.80 30.29
N ARG A 246 -7.23 -43.16 31.21
CA ARG A 246 -7.46 -41.75 31.61
C ARG A 246 -6.93 -40.70 30.62
N ASN A 247 -5.88 -41.02 29.84
CA ASN A 247 -5.29 -40.07 28.88
C ASN A 247 -5.99 -40.09 27.51
N GLY A 248 -6.73 -41.16 27.17
CA GLY A 248 -7.42 -41.28 25.88
C GLY A 248 -8.56 -40.27 25.70
N ILE A 249 -9.31 -39.98 26.77
CA ILE A 249 -10.45 -39.03 26.72
C ILE A 249 -9.94 -37.60 26.48
N LYS A 250 -8.85 -37.20 27.16
CA LYS A 250 -8.26 -35.85 27.00
C LYS A 250 -7.70 -35.62 25.60
N ASN A 251 -7.08 -36.64 25.00
CA ASN A 251 -6.54 -36.54 23.64
C ASN A 251 -7.63 -36.40 22.57
N SER A 252 -8.83 -36.95 22.79
CA SER A 252 -9.96 -36.79 21.86
C SER A 252 -10.44 -35.33 21.79
N SER A 253 -10.57 -34.67 22.95
CA SER A 253 -10.97 -33.25 23.01
C SER A 253 -9.92 -32.33 22.38
N ASP A 254 -8.63 -32.56 22.64
CA ASP A 254 -7.54 -31.79 22.04
C ASP A 254 -7.50 -31.98 20.51
N THR A 255 -7.68 -33.22 20.03
CA THR A 255 -7.75 -33.53 18.59
C THR A 255 -8.93 -32.83 17.93
N TRP A 256 -10.11 -32.86 18.53
CA TRP A 256 -11.29 -32.17 18.00
C TRP A 256 -11.08 -30.65 17.96
N LEU A 257 -10.55 -30.07 19.04
CA LEU A 257 -10.28 -28.63 19.13
C LEU A 257 -9.36 -28.14 18.01
N PHE A 258 -8.19 -28.76 17.82
CA PHE A 258 -7.25 -28.33 16.78
C PHE A 258 -7.75 -28.66 15.38
N SER A 259 -8.58 -29.69 15.20
CA SER A 259 -9.26 -29.95 13.92
C SER A 259 -10.28 -28.86 13.60
N ALA A 260 -11.05 -28.41 14.60
CA ALA A 260 -12.03 -27.33 14.46
C ALA A 260 -11.33 -25.99 14.16
N LEU A 261 -10.23 -25.69 14.85
CA LEU A 261 -9.42 -24.49 14.59
C LEU A 261 -8.77 -24.52 13.19
N ALA A 262 -8.29 -25.68 12.74
CA ALA A 262 -7.81 -25.85 11.37
C ALA A 262 -8.94 -25.59 10.36
N GLY A 263 -10.12 -26.19 10.56
CA GLY A 263 -11.29 -25.98 9.70
C GLY A 263 -11.72 -24.50 9.65
N LEU A 264 -11.76 -23.83 10.81
CA LEU A 264 -12.10 -22.41 10.92
C LEU A 264 -11.07 -21.52 10.21
N SER A 265 -9.77 -21.81 10.37
CA SER A 265 -8.70 -21.10 9.67
C SER A 265 -8.82 -21.25 8.15
N PHE A 266 -9.01 -22.48 7.67
CA PHE A 266 -9.18 -22.75 6.24
C PHE A 266 -10.42 -22.03 5.67
N ALA A 267 -11.55 -22.06 6.38
CA ALA A 267 -12.77 -21.38 5.96
C ALA A 267 -12.59 -19.86 5.93
N THR A 268 -11.93 -19.28 6.94
CA THR A 268 -11.68 -17.84 7.03
C THR A 268 -10.77 -17.36 5.90
N LEU A 269 -9.69 -18.09 5.61
CA LEU A 269 -8.85 -17.77 4.44
C LEU A 269 -9.65 -17.89 3.16
N SER A 270 -10.35 -19.01 2.96
CA SER A 270 -11.06 -19.29 1.70
C SER A 270 -12.09 -18.19 1.40
N ALA A 271 -12.82 -17.72 2.42
CA ALA A 271 -13.76 -16.61 2.28
C ALA A 271 -13.07 -15.29 1.88
N ASN A 272 -11.97 -14.94 2.54
CA ASN A 272 -11.24 -13.70 2.25
C ASN A 272 -10.54 -13.74 0.89
N MET A 273 -9.88 -14.85 0.54
CA MET A 273 -9.22 -15.02 -0.75
C MET A 273 -10.22 -15.06 -1.90
N LEU A 274 -11.37 -15.72 -1.71
CA LEU A 274 -12.45 -15.67 -2.71
C LEU A 274 -12.93 -14.23 -2.92
N ASN A 275 -13.07 -13.44 -1.86
CA ASN A 275 -13.40 -12.01 -1.98
C ASN A 275 -12.33 -11.21 -2.75
N VAL A 276 -11.03 -11.45 -2.51
CA VAL A 276 -9.94 -10.85 -3.30
C VAL A 276 -10.09 -11.21 -4.78
N LEU A 277 -10.31 -12.48 -5.10
CA LEU A 277 -10.44 -12.93 -6.49
C LEU A 277 -11.68 -12.33 -7.17
N ILE A 278 -12.82 -12.26 -6.47
CA ILE A 278 -14.04 -11.61 -6.97
C ILE A 278 -13.80 -10.12 -7.23
N GLN A 279 -13.15 -9.41 -6.31
CA GLN A 279 -12.84 -7.99 -6.49
C GLN A 279 -11.89 -7.77 -7.66
N SER A 280 -10.83 -8.58 -7.78
CA SER A 280 -9.90 -8.53 -8.91
C SER A 280 -10.60 -8.80 -10.24
N TYR A 281 -11.47 -9.82 -10.31
CA TYR A 281 -12.24 -10.12 -11.51
C TYR A 281 -13.20 -8.99 -11.89
N ARG A 282 -13.89 -8.39 -10.92
CA ARG A 282 -14.79 -7.24 -11.17
C ARG A 282 -14.03 -6.01 -11.68
N ALA A 283 -12.87 -5.72 -11.10
CA ALA A 283 -12.02 -4.61 -11.55
C ALA A 283 -11.46 -4.85 -12.96
N TRP A 284 -11.11 -6.11 -13.27
CA TRP A 284 -10.67 -6.50 -14.60
C TRP A 284 -11.81 -6.42 -15.63
N SER A 285 -12.98 -6.98 -15.32
CA SER A 285 -14.12 -7.02 -16.26
C SER A 285 -14.67 -5.63 -16.58
N ALA A 286 -14.66 -4.72 -15.60
CA ALA A 286 -15.03 -3.32 -15.79
C ALA A 286 -14.12 -2.61 -16.80
N ARG A 287 -12.81 -2.91 -16.80
CA ARG A 287 -11.84 -2.35 -17.77
C ARG A 287 -12.02 -2.92 -19.18
N HIS A 288 -12.44 -4.17 -19.29
CA HIS A 288 -12.56 -4.87 -20.57
C HIS A 288 -13.95 -4.76 -21.21
N SER A 289 -14.88 -4.01 -20.59
CA SER A 289 -16.28 -3.86 -21.05
C SER A 289 -16.99 -5.19 -21.34
N THR A 290 -16.58 -6.26 -20.67
CA THR A 290 -17.18 -7.58 -20.84
C THR A 290 -18.38 -7.73 -19.91
N ASN A 291 -19.47 -8.32 -20.40
CA ASN A 291 -20.62 -8.65 -19.56
C ASN A 291 -20.17 -9.48 -18.34
N ALA A 292 -20.80 -9.25 -17.19
CA ALA A 292 -20.48 -9.89 -15.92
C ALA A 292 -20.75 -11.41 -15.86
N SER A 293 -21.08 -12.05 -16.98
CA SER A 293 -21.18 -13.50 -17.06
C SER A 293 -19.82 -14.13 -16.77
N LEU A 294 -19.79 -15.18 -15.96
CA LEU A 294 -18.60 -15.97 -15.66
C LEU A 294 -18.48 -17.12 -16.66
N SER A 295 -17.73 -16.94 -17.75
CA SER A 295 -17.35 -18.05 -18.63
C SER A 295 -15.94 -18.55 -18.27
N PRO A 296 -15.64 -19.86 -18.41
CA PRO A 296 -14.30 -20.40 -18.17
C PRO A 296 -13.22 -19.70 -19.00
N THR A 297 -13.55 -19.30 -20.23
CA THR A 297 -12.67 -18.54 -21.12
C THR A 297 -12.35 -17.15 -20.57
N GLN A 298 -13.33 -16.46 -19.94
CA GLN A 298 -13.09 -15.18 -19.27
C GLN A 298 -12.26 -15.35 -18.00
N ILE A 299 -12.46 -16.43 -17.24
CA ILE A 299 -11.64 -16.72 -16.05
C ILE A 299 -10.18 -16.96 -16.46
N TRP A 300 -9.95 -17.76 -17.51
CA TRP A 300 -8.61 -17.97 -18.04
C TRP A 300 -7.99 -16.66 -18.52
N HIS A 301 -8.71 -15.86 -19.32
CA HIS A 301 -8.22 -14.57 -19.81
C HIS A 301 -7.88 -13.64 -18.65
N TRP A 302 -8.77 -13.46 -17.69
CA TRP A 302 -8.51 -12.70 -16.46
C TRP A 302 -7.26 -13.18 -15.74
N SER A 303 -7.06 -14.50 -15.61
CA SER A 303 -5.88 -15.04 -14.93
C SER A 303 -4.57 -14.67 -15.63
N ILE A 304 -4.54 -14.63 -16.98
CA ILE A 304 -3.34 -14.29 -17.76
C ILE A 304 -3.15 -12.79 -17.99
N THR A 305 -4.16 -11.95 -17.80
CA THR A 305 -4.04 -10.49 -18.01
C THR A 305 -4.13 -9.68 -16.72
N SER A 306 -4.34 -10.31 -15.57
CA SER A 306 -4.42 -9.61 -14.27
C SER A 306 -3.06 -9.49 -13.59
N THR A 307 -2.92 -8.42 -12.81
CA THR A 307 -1.78 -8.15 -11.92
C THR A 307 -2.04 -8.67 -10.50
N LEU A 308 -2.79 -9.78 -10.37
CA LEU A 308 -3.34 -10.27 -9.09
C LEU A 308 -2.34 -10.27 -7.92
N PHE A 309 -1.12 -10.77 -8.13
CA PHE A 309 -0.09 -10.83 -7.09
C PHE A 309 0.50 -9.47 -6.73
N GLN A 310 0.68 -8.60 -7.73
CA GLN A 310 1.13 -7.22 -7.53
C GLN A 310 0.08 -6.46 -6.72
N ASP A 311 -1.19 -6.51 -7.15
CA ASP A 311 -2.31 -5.84 -6.49
C ASP A 311 -2.46 -6.34 -5.04
N PHE A 312 -2.32 -7.65 -4.82
CA PHE A 312 -2.36 -8.24 -3.48
C PHE A 312 -1.20 -7.75 -2.60
N GLY A 313 0.03 -7.77 -3.14
CA GLY A 313 1.24 -7.31 -2.46
C GLY A 313 1.13 -5.83 -2.09
N GLU A 314 0.75 -4.99 -3.05
CA GLU A 314 0.54 -3.55 -2.82
C GLU A 314 -0.56 -3.29 -1.81
N ALA A 315 -1.67 -4.03 -1.86
CA ALA A 315 -2.78 -3.86 -0.91
C ALA A 315 -2.37 -4.10 0.54
N ILE A 316 -1.47 -5.04 0.81
CA ILE A 316 -1.00 -5.35 2.18
C ILE A 316 0.08 -4.40 2.68
N VAL A 317 0.84 -3.73 1.79
CA VAL A 317 1.87 -2.76 2.18
C VAL A 317 1.44 -1.30 2.05
N LYS A 318 0.25 -1.02 1.48
CA LYS A 318 -0.23 0.31 1.07
C LYS A 318 -0.14 1.39 2.16
N ASP A 319 -0.47 1.05 3.39
CA ASP A 319 -0.47 1.96 4.53
C ASP A 319 0.05 1.25 5.79
N SER A 320 0.39 2.05 6.80
CA SER A 320 1.01 1.56 8.03
C SER A 320 0.11 0.60 8.81
N VAL A 321 -1.21 0.79 8.77
CA VAL A 321 -2.17 -0.08 9.47
C VAL A 321 -2.28 -1.44 8.80
N ARG A 322 -2.49 -1.47 7.48
CA ARG A 322 -2.54 -2.71 6.71
C ARG A 322 -1.23 -3.49 6.83
N TYR A 323 -0.12 -2.76 6.76
CA TYR A 323 1.20 -3.36 6.87
C TYR A 323 1.49 -3.90 8.27
N PHE A 324 1.00 -3.27 9.34
CA PHE A 324 1.14 -3.78 10.71
C PHE A 324 0.56 -5.20 10.86
N TRP A 325 -0.64 -5.45 10.32
CA TRP A 325 -1.25 -6.78 10.35
C TRP A 325 -0.50 -7.79 9.49
N ALA A 326 -0.11 -7.40 8.28
CA ALA A 326 0.66 -8.25 7.37
C ALA A 326 2.02 -8.64 7.98
N GLN A 327 2.75 -7.67 8.54
CA GLN A 327 4.04 -7.89 9.19
C GLN A 327 3.89 -8.81 10.41
N SER A 328 2.86 -8.61 11.24
CA SER A 328 2.59 -9.46 12.41
C SER A 328 2.33 -10.91 12.01
N ALA A 329 1.53 -11.15 10.98
CA ALA A 329 1.28 -12.49 10.44
C ALA A 329 2.57 -13.13 9.89
N LEU A 330 3.38 -12.37 9.18
CA LEU A 330 4.65 -12.84 8.61
C LEU A 330 5.70 -13.15 9.69
N LEU A 331 5.80 -12.35 10.75
CA LEU A 331 6.68 -12.64 11.89
C LEU A 331 6.22 -13.87 12.68
N GLY A 332 4.90 -14.01 12.89
CA GLY A 332 4.31 -15.22 13.47
C GLY A 332 4.61 -16.47 12.66
N THR A 333 4.55 -16.35 11.33
CA THR A 333 4.90 -17.41 10.37
C THR A 333 6.35 -17.88 10.56
N LEU A 334 7.30 -16.94 10.68
CA LEU A 334 8.71 -17.28 10.95
C LEU A 334 8.88 -18.04 12.28
N SER A 335 8.27 -17.55 13.37
CA SER A 335 8.32 -18.22 14.68
C SER A 335 7.82 -19.66 14.62
N ILE A 336 6.70 -19.89 13.92
CA ILE A 336 6.11 -21.22 13.76
C ILE A 336 6.98 -22.11 12.88
N CYS A 337 7.56 -21.60 11.78
CA CYS A 337 8.46 -22.38 10.94
C CYS A 337 9.72 -22.84 11.70
N ILE A 338 10.28 -21.98 12.55
CA ILE A 338 11.41 -22.35 13.42
C ILE A 338 10.96 -23.36 14.48
N PHE A 339 9.80 -23.16 15.10
CA PHE A 339 9.24 -24.12 16.06
C PHE A 339 9.03 -25.51 15.42
N MET A 340 8.45 -25.56 14.23
CA MET A 340 8.25 -26.78 13.46
C MET A 340 9.55 -27.46 13.08
N GLY A 341 10.56 -26.69 12.66
CA GLY A 341 11.87 -27.23 12.35
C GLY A 341 12.44 -27.96 13.58
N VAL A 342 12.45 -27.29 14.73
CA VAL A 342 13.06 -27.79 15.97
C VAL A 342 12.31 -29.00 16.54
N GLU A 343 10.97 -28.97 16.54
CA GLU A 343 10.12 -30.05 17.09
C GLU A 343 9.88 -31.20 16.12
N GLY A 344 9.55 -30.85 14.89
CA GLY A 344 9.06 -31.76 13.86
C GLY A 344 10.17 -32.41 13.06
N GLY A 345 11.40 -31.91 13.21
CA GLY A 345 12.58 -32.45 12.57
C GLY A 345 12.54 -33.98 12.48
N SER A 346 12.67 -34.52 11.29
CA SER A 346 12.87 -35.94 11.04
C SER A 346 14.29 -36.13 10.54
N SER A 347 15.10 -36.93 11.23
CA SER A 347 16.29 -37.52 10.62
C SER A 347 15.78 -38.43 9.49
N SER A 348 15.63 -37.87 8.29
CA SER A 348 15.37 -38.69 7.12
C SER A 348 16.59 -39.61 6.97
N PRO A 349 16.40 -40.93 6.86
CA PRO A 349 17.51 -41.85 6.67
C PRO A 349 18.26 -41.44 5.41
N SER A 350 19.57 -41.25 5.53
CA SER A 350 20.43 -41.56 4.39
C SER A 350 20.00 -42.94 3.91
N PHE A 351 19.70 -43.07 2.62
CA PHE A 351 19.16 -44.28 2.00
C PHE A 351 20.08 -45.52 2.17
N TYR A 352 21.26 -45.39 2.79
CA TYR A 352 22.22 -46.48 3.01
C TYR A 352 22.79 -46.66 4.44
N ASP A 353 22.39 -45.91 5.47
CA ASP A 353 23.02 -46.08 6.80
C ASP A 353 22.04 -46.43 7.92
N THR A 354 21.99 -47.72 8.23
CA THR A 354 21.28 -48.33 9.36
C THR A 354 22.24 -48.64 10.49
N ALA A 355 22.61 -47.66 11.31
CA ALA A 355 22.96 -47.84 12.72
C ALA A 355 23.27 -46.47 13.33
N ASP A 356 22.59 -46.14 14.43
CA ASP A 356 22.87 -45.01 15.31
C ASP A 356 22.71 -43.58 14.75
N CYS A 357 21.46 -43.10 14.67
CA CYS A 357 21.16 -41.67 14.58
C CYS A 357 20.25 -41.23 15.73
N LEU A 358 20.91 -40.72 16.78
CA LEU A 358 20.31 -39.96 17.87
C LEU A 358 19.53 -38.73 17.35
N GLY A 359 18.20 -38.79 17.47
CA GLY A 359 17.37 -37.72 18.02
C GLY A 359 16.95 -36.52 17.16
N ARG A 360 15.68 -36.51 16.73
CA ARG A 360 14.85 -35.30 16.62
C ARG A 360 13.48 -35.58 17.28
N GLN A 361 12.95 -34.63 18.06
CA GLN A 361 12.04 -34.91 19.20
C GLN A 361 10.81 -35.78 18.94
N ARG A 362 10.14 -35.62 17.78
CA ARG A 362 8.93 -36.40 17.46
C ARG A 362 8.94 -37.13 16.13
N GLN A 363 10.01 -36.98 15.33
CA GLN A 363 10.18 -37.65 14.03
C GLN A 363 8.91 -37.55 13.16
N ILE A 364 8.37 -36.34 12.95
CA ILE A 364 7.16 -36.19 12.14
C ILE A 364 7.49 -36.61 10.69
N PRO A 365 6.82 -37.65 10.15
CA PRO A 365 7.07 -38.08 8.78
C PRO A 365 6.71 -36.95 7.80
N ARG A 366 7.49 -36.83 6.73
CA ARG A 366 7.25 -35.85 5.64
C ARG A 366 7.11 -34.40 6.13
N LEU A 367 7.96 -33.98 7.08
CA LEU A 367 7.99 -32.59 7.57
C LEU A 367 8.09 -31.54 6.44
N TRP A 368 8.79 -31.85 5.35
CA TRP A 368 8.86 -30.99 4.16
C TRP A 368 7.49 -30.60 3.61
N ALA A 369 6.47 -31.45 3.75
CA ALA A 369 5.11 -31.14 3.29
C ALA A 369 4.42 -30.11 4.19
N PHE A 370 4.73 -30.08 5.50
CA PHE A 370 4.25 -29.04 6.41
C PHE A 370 4.90 -27.68 6.10
N PHE A 371 6.20 -27.67 5.77
CA PHE A 371 6.88 -26.46 5.30
C PHE A 371 6.36 -26.00 3.93
N GLY A 372 6.11 -26.91 2.99
CA GLY A 372 5.48 -26.58 1.72
C GLY A 372 4.08 -25.98 1.92
N LEU A 373 3.30 -26.55 2.83
CA LEU A 373 1.98 -26.04 3.20
C LEU A 373 2.06 -24.64 3.83
N SER A 374 3.07 -24.36 4.66
CA SER A 374 3.24 -23.05 5.30
C SER A 374 3.66 -21.93 4.35
N GLN A 375 4.13 -22.26 3.14
CA GLN A 375 4.41 -21.25 2.10
C GLN A 375 3.18 -20.83 1.32
N ILE A 376 2.11 -21.64 1.34
CA ILE A 376 0.97 -21.51 0.44
C ILE A 376 -0.31 -21.15 1.19
N LEU A 377 -0.57 -21.85 2.30
CA LEU A 377 -1.78 -21.73 3.09
C LEU A 377 -1.54 -20.93 4.39
N PRO A 378 -2.61 -20.54 5.11
CA PRO A 378 -2.51 -19.74 6.33
C PRO A 378 -1.66 -20.47 7.37
N ILE A 379 -0.86 -19.72 8.11
CA ILE A 379 0.01 -20.34 9.11
C ILE A 379 -0.82 -21.01 10.20
N SER A 380 -1.96 -20.45 10.59
CA SER A 380 -2.83 -21.05 11.62
C SER A 380 -3.41 -22.39 11.18
N PHE A 381 -3.75 -22.57 9.89
CA PHE A 381 -4.23 -23.86 9.38
C PHE A 381 -3.14 -24.92 9.51
N MET A 382 -1.97 -24.60 8.97
CA MET A 382 -0.80 -25.49 8.99
C MET A 382 -0.36 -25.78 10.44
N GLN A 383 -0.29 -24.78 11.31
CA GLN A 383 0.08 -24.89 12.72
C GLN A 383 -0.86 -25.86 13.46
N ASN A 384 -2.17 -25.76 13.24
CA ASN A 384 -3.13 -26.65 13.87
C ASN A 384 -3.01 -28.10 13.37
N LEU A 385 -2.77 -28.30 12.07
CA LEU A 385 -2.43 -29.63 11.53
C LEU A 385 -1.13 -30.18 12.15
N PHE A 386 -0.14 -29.32 12.35
CA PHE A 386 1.11 -29.68 13.01
C PHE A 386 0.87 -30.09 14.48
N TYR A 387 0.03 -29.36 15.22
CA TYR A 387 -0.38 -29.76 16.57
C TYR A 387 -1.08 -31.12 16.61
N LEU A 388 -1.96 -31.42 15.64
CA LEU A 388 -2.55 -32.75 15.49
C LEU A 388 -1.49 -33.84 15.27
N ALA A 389 -0.47 -33.56 14.44
CA ALA A 389 0.65 -34.47 14.26
C ALA A 389 1.43 -34.68 15.57
N LEU A 390 1.71 -33.60 16.33
CA LEU A 390 2.38 -33.68 17.62
C LEU A 390 1.56 -34.50 18.64
N LEU A 391 0.23 -34.35 18.68
CA LEU A 391 -0.64 -35.09 19.60
C LEU A 391 -0.65 -36.60 19.34
N ARG A 392 -0.38 -37.03 18.11
CA ARG A 392 -0.36 -38.45 17.71
C ARG A 392 1.02 -39.11 17.89
N GLN A 393 2.08 -38.34 18.09
CA GLN A 393 3.45 -38.84 18.25
C GLN A 393 3.87 -38.92 19.73
N PRO A 394 4.57 -40.00 20.16
CA PRO A 394 5.12 -40.07 21.51
C PRO A 394 6.23 -39.02 21.71
N ILE A 395 6.36 -38.55 22.95
CA ILE A 395 7.40 -37.59 23.33
C ILE A 395 8.74 -38.34 23.45
N LYS A 396 9.67 -38.14 22.52
CA LYS A 396 11.06 -38.59 22.70
C LYS A 396 11.92 -37.40 23.11
N ARG A 397 12.47 -37.44 24.32
CA ARG A 397 13.22 -36.33 24.91
C ARG A 397 14.64 -36.33 24.36
N THR A 398 14.84 -35.65 23.24
CA THR A 398 16.17 -35.38 22.68
C THR A 398 16.32 -33.87 22.51
N GLN A 399 17.45 -33.31 22.94
CA GLN A 399 17.72 -31.90 22.76
C GLN A 399 18.19 -31.68 21.32
N THR A 400 17.45 -30.87 20.56
CA THR A 400 17.87 -30.42 19.24
C THR A 400 18.66 -29.14 19.42
N LEU A 401 19.90 -29.12 18.93
CA LEU A 401 20.76 -27.93 18.91
C LEU A 401 20.73 -27.31 17.51
N VAL A 402 20.63 -25.98 17.45
CA VAL A 402 20.60 -25.20 16.22
C VAL A 402 21.81 -24.28 16.19
N PRO A 403 22.61 -24.24 15.12
CA PRO A 403 23.72 -23.29 15.05
C PRO A 403 23.19 -21.86 15.01
N ILE A 404 23.54 -21.05 16.01
CA ILE A 404 22.92 -19.73 16.24
C ILE A 404 23.27 -18.72 15.15
N THR A 405 24.43 -18.88 14.51
CA THR A 405 24.95 -18.02 13.44
C THR A 405 24.01 -18.04 12.23
N TYR A 406 23.63 -19.22 11.75
CA TYR A 406 22.69 -19.37 10.64
C TYR A 406 21.28 -18.91 11.03
N LEU A 407 20.86 -19.18 12.27
CA LEU A 407 19.58 -18.70 12.77
C LEU A 407 19.51 -17.17 12.75
N LEU A 408 20.53 -16.50 13.28
CA LEU A 408 20.63 -15.03 13.27
C LEU A 408 20.64 -14.50 11.84
N ALA A 409 21.42 -15.10 10.95
CA ALA A 409 21.48 -14.68 9.55
C ALA A 409 20.09 -14.75 8.87
N VAL A 410 19.34 -15.84 9.07
CA VAL A 410 17.98 -15.98 8.54
C VAL A 410 17.02 -14.97 9.15
N VAL A 411 17.03 -14.81 10.47
CA VAL A 411 16.12 -13.88 11.17
C VAL A 411 16.39 -12.44 10.75
N VAL A 412 17.66 -12.02 10.71
CA VAL A 412 18.06 -10.67 10.29
C VAL A 412 17.69 -10.43 8.83
N SER A 413 17.99 -11.36 7.93
CA SER A 413 17.69 -11.20 6.50
C SER A 413 16.18 -11.13 6.26
N TYR A 414 15.40 -11.99 6.93
CA TYR A 414 13.94 -11.96 6.87
C TYR A 414 13.37 -10.63 7.38
N CYS A 415 13.82 -10.16 8.55
CA CYS A 415 13.41 -8.88 9.10
C CYS A 415 13.78 -7.70 8.19
N ALA A 416 14.95 -7.75 7.53
CA ALA A 416 15.35 -6.75 6.55
C ALA A 416 14.40 -6.72 5.34
N CYS A 417 14.05 -7.89 4.78
CA CYS A 417 13.04 -7.97 3.70
C CYS A 417 11.72 -7.33 4.13
N LEU A 418 11.24 -7.63 5.34
CA LEU A 418 10.01 -7.02 5.86
C LEU A 418 10.16 -5.49 5.95
N LEU A 419 11.19 -4.99 6.62
CA LEU A 419 11.38 -3.54 6.81
C LEU A 419 11.52 -2.76 5.49
N LEU A 420 12.07 -3.38 4.45
CA LEU A 420 12.20 -2.77 3.11
C LEU A 420 10.91 -2.81 2.28
N ALA A 421 9.99 -3.74 2.54
CA ALA A 421 8.81 -3.96 1.68
C ALA A 421 7.93 -2.69 1.50
N PRO A 422 7.61 -1.89 2.54
CA PRO A 422 6.82 -0.66 2.36
C PRO A 422 7.51 0.42 1.51
N ALA A 423 8.85 0.40 1.43
CA ALA A 423 9.58 1.35 0.59
C ALA A 423 9.54 1.01 -0.90
N MET A 424 9.09 -0.21 -1.25
CA MET A 424 9.07 -0.72 -2.63
C MET A 424 7.66 -0.71 -3.26
N ILE A 425 6.69 -0.04 -2.63
CA ILE A 425 5.32 0.09 -3.15
C ILE A 425 5.35 0.67 -4.57
N GLY A 426 4.59 0.06 -5.49
CA GLY A 426 4.50 0.48 -6.89
C GLY A 426 5.72 0.12 -7.75
N GLY A 427 6.75 -0.52 -7.18
CA GLY A 427 7.92 -1.00 -7.90
C GLY A 427 7.83 -2.49 -8.26
N SER A 428 8.57 -2.91 -9.29
CA SER A 428 8.77 -4.32 -9.64
C SER A 428 9.53 -5.13 -8.56
N TRP A 429 10.24 -4.43 -7.67
CA TRP A 429 11.02 -5.02 -6.59
C TRP A 429 10.17 -5.58 -5.44
N LEU A 430 8.93 -5.13 -5.28
CA LEU A 430 8.06 -5.58 -4.19
C LEU A 430 7.85 -7.11 -4.23
N ILE A 431 7.53 -7.65 -5.40
CA ILE A 431 7.34 -9.10 -5.58
C ILE A 431 8.64 -9.86 -5.29
N THR A 432 9.78 -9.32 -5.72
CA THR A 432 11.09 -9.95 -5.47
C THR A 432 11.37 -10.07 -3.97
N ILE A 433 11.13 -8.99 -3.20
CA ILE A 433 11.29 -9.00 -1.73
C ILE A 433 10.33 -9.99 -1.07
N ILE A 434 9.08 -10.06 -1.54
CA ILE A 434 8.10 -11.01 -1.00
C ILE A 434 8.55 -12.45 -1.25
N VAL A 435 9.03 -12.77 -2.45
CA VAL A 435 9.55 -14.11 -2.79
C VAL A 435 10.78 -14.44 -1.95
N GLU A 436 11.70 -13.49 -1.76
CA GLU A 436 12.88 -13.65 -0.93
C GLU A 436 12.52 -13.90 0.54
N ALA A 437 11.58 -13.13 1.09
CA ALA A 437 11.05 -13.36 2.44
C ALA A 437 10.47 -14.77 2.59
N ARG A 438 9.71 -15.26 1.59
CA ARG A 438 9.17 -16.63 1.57
C ARG A 438 10.28 -17.69 1.51
N PHE A 439 11.34 -17.43 0.74
CA PHE A 439 12.49 -18.34 0.69
C PHE A 439 13.15 -18.52 2.07
N PHE A 440 13.32 -17.43 2.83
CA PHE A 440 13.86 -17.52 4.20
C PHE A 440 13.00 -18.32 5.17
N LEU A 441 11.68 -18.43 4.96
CA LEU A 441 10.80 -19.27 5.79
C LEU A 441 11.08 -20.78 5.62
N LEU A 442 11.74 -21.19 4.53
CA LEU A 442 12.18 -22.58 4.31
C LEU A 442 13.54 -22.87 4.96
N ALA A 443 14.32 -21.85 5.32
CA ALA A 443 15.65 -22.03 5.87
C ALA A 443 15.71 -22.92 7.13
N PRO A 444 14.73 -22.89 8.07
CA PRO A 444 14.72 -23.82 9.20
C PRO A 444 14.74 -25.29 8.79
N LEU A 445 14.17 -25.66 7.63
CA LEU A 445 14.23 -27.02 7.11
C LEU A 445 15.65 -27.45 6.72
N VAL A 446 16.43 -26.53 6.15
CA VAL A 446 17.78 -26.76 5.61
C VAL A 446 18.84 -26.68 6.71
N ILE A 447 18.78 -25.65 7.57
CA ILE A 447 19.74 -25.45 8.67
C ILE A 447 19.74 -26.67 9.59
N LEU A 448 18.56 -27.19 9.91
CA LEU A 448 18.41 -28.35 10.80
C LEU A 448 18.75 -29.68 10.13
N HIS A 449 18.87 -29.72 8.80
CA HIS A 449 19.41 -30.88 8.10
C HIS A 449 20.94 -30.92 8.16
N SER A 450 21.59 -29.75 8.19
CA SER A 450 23.05 -29.61 8.05
C SER A 450 23.81 -29.78 9.37
N ALA A 451 23.16 -29.60 10.51
CA ALA A 451 23.78 -29.76 11.83
C ALA A 451 24.06 -31.26 12.14
N LYS A 452 25.25 -31.75 11.78
CA LYS A 452 25.75 -33.07 12.22
C LYS A 452 26.43 -32.94 13.59
N PRO A 453 25.98 -33.66 14.63
CA PRO A 453 26.56 -33.55 15.98
C PRO A 453 28.02 -34.04 16.08
N ASN A 454 28.47 -34.89 15.15
CA ASN A 454 29.77 -35.56 15.26
C ASN A 454 30.95 -34.82 14.60
N ASN A 455 30.73 -33.63 14.01
CA ASN A 455 31.81 -32.79 13.54
C ASN A 455 31.65 -31.36 14.05
N PRO A 456 31.75 -31.13 15.37
CA PRO A 456 31.81 -29.79 15.89
C PRO A 456 33.12 -29.20 15.39
N ASN A 457 33.05 -28.36 14.35
CA ASN A 457 34.06 -27.33 14.19
C ASN A 457 34.10 -26.60 15.55
N VAL A 458 35.21 -26.77 16.26
CA VAL A 458 35.43 -26.31 17.63
C VAL A 458 35.25 -24.79 17.67
N GLY A 459 34.04 -24.32 18.00
CA GLY A 459 33.74 -22.89 18.05
C GLY A 459 32.30 -22.47 17.68
N GLU A 460 31.46 -23.32 17.08
CA GLU A 460 30.08 -22.92 16.77
C GLU A 460 29.18 -22.88 18.02
N LEU A 461 28.62 -21.71 18.32
CA LEU A 461 27.65 -21.52 19.40
C LEU A 461 26.31 -22.17 19.01
N MET A 462 25.92 -23.18 19.77
CA MET A 462 24.67 -23.92 19.58
C MET A 462 23.56 -23.35 20.45
N ALA A 463 22.40 -23.12 19.85
CA ALA A 463 21.19 -22.65 20.53
C ALA A 463 20.23 -23.81 20.78
N ASP A 464 19.67 -23.88 21.99
CA ASP A 464 18.53 -24.76 22.26
C ASP A 464 17.22 -24.19 21.70
N ARG A 465 16.12 -24.94 21.84
CA ARG A 465 14.78 -24.49 21.41
C ARG A 465 14.37 -23.13 21.99
N SER A 466 14.62 -22.91 23.27
CA SER A 466 14.18 -21.70 23.99
C SER A 466 14.99 -20.49 23.55
N GLN A 467 16.29 -20.67 23.33
CA GLN A 467 17.19 -19.66 22.81
C GLN A 467 16.84 -19.32 21.36
N ALA A 468 16.58 -20.32 20.52
CA ALA A 468 16.19 -20.10 19.14
C ALA A 468 14.88 -19.29 19.02
N GLN A 469 13.87 -19.63 19.83
CA GLN A 469 12.61 -18.88 19.88
C GLN A 469 12.79 -17.47 20.49
N SER A 470 13.66 -17.32 21.48
CA SER A 470 13.99 -15.99 22.05
C SER A 470 14.58 -15.06 20.99
N VAL A 471 15.49 -15.55 20.13
CA VAL A 471 16.07 -14.74 19.04
C VAL A 471 14.98 -14.21 18.11
N VAL A 472 14.04 -15.07 17.69
CA VAL A 472 12.91 -14.67 16.84
C VAL A 472 12.00 -13.69 17.56
N LEU A 473 11.70 -13.93 18.83
CA LEU A 473 10.86 -13.06 19.64
C LEU A 473 11.47 -11.66 19.78
N PHE A 474 12.77 -11.55 20.07
CA PHE A 474 13.44 -10.24 20.15
C PHE A 474 13.41 -9.50 18.81
N ALA A 475 13.66 -10.19 17.70
CA ALA A 475 13.58 -9.60 16.37
C ALA A 475 12.16 -9.15 16.02
N ALA A 476 11.16 -9.98 16.35
CA ALA A 476 9.75 -9.66 16.15
C ALA A 476 9.32 -8.45 17.01
N LEU A 477 9.71 -8.41 18.29
CA LEU A 477 9.45 -7.27 19.17
C LEU A 477 10.08 -5.99 18.63
N GLY A 478 11.32 -6.04 18.13
CA GLY A 478 11.97 -4.89 17.50
C GLY A 478 11.23 -4.39 16.25
N CYS A 479 10.85 -5.30 15.36
CA CYS A 479 10.09 -4.97 14.16
C CYS A 479 8.69 -4.39 14.49
N SER A 480 7.97 -5.01 15.42
CA SER A 480 6.65 -4.55 15.86
C SER A 480 6.74 -3.22 16.59
N ALA A 481 7.75 -2.99 17.44
CA ALA A 481 7.96 -1.70 18.10
C ALA A 481 8.22 -0.58 17.08
N TYR A 482 9.00 -0.85 16.04
CA TYR A 482 9.21 0.09 14.94
C TYR A 482 7.88 0.41 14.21
N GLN A 483 7.04 -0.58 13.94
CA GLN A 483 5.74 -0.30 13.30
C GLN A 483 4.78 0.44 14.22
N ILE A 484 4.74 0.11 15.52
CA ILE A 484 3.93 0.86 16.49
C ILE A 484 4.39 2.31 16.55
N TYR A 485 5.70 2.56 16.53
CA TYR A 485 6.25 3.92 16.46
C TYR A 485 5.75 4.67 15.21
N ARG A 486 5.75 4.02 14.04
CA ARG A 486 5.20 4.62 12.81
C ARG A 486 3.70 4.92 12.92
N LEU A 487 2.91 3.99 13.45
CA LEU A 487 1.48 4.20 13.67
C LEU A 487 1.22 5.41 14.58
N VAL A 488 2.01 5.55 15.65
CA VAL A 488 1.92 6.71 16.56
C VAL A 488 2.30 8.01 15.86
N GLN A 489 3.34 8.01 15.02
CA GLN A 489 3.71 9.18 14.22
C GLN A 489 2.64 9.58 13.21
N ASP A 490 1.95 8.60 12.63
CA ASP A 490 0.85 8.80 11.69
C ASP A 490 -0.46 9.23 12.39
N GLY A 491 -0.47 9.33 13.72
CA GLY A 491 -1.66 9.70 14.50
C GLY A 491 -2.75 8.63 14.53
N VAL A 492 -2.39 7.39 14.20
CA VAL A 492 -3.33 6.26 14.14
C VAL A 492 -3.73 5.83 15.55
N THR A 493 -5.02 5.72 15.79
CA THR A 493 -5.57 5.25 17.06
C THR A 493 -5.66 3.72 17.10
N GLY A 494 -5.78 3.14 18.29
CA GLY A 494 -6.00 1.68 18.43
C GLY A 494 -7.29 1.19 17.75
N LYS A 495 -8.30 2.05 17.62
CA LYS A 495 -9.52 1.74 16.87
C LYS A 495 -9.23 1.63 15.37
N ASP A 496 -8.47 2.56 14.81
CA ASP A 496 -8.09 2.53 13.39
C ASP A 496 -7.30 1.27 13.05
N VAL A 497 -6.45 0.79 13.97
CA VAL A 497 -5.75 -0.49 13.81
C VAL A 497 -6.72 -1.66 13.71
N LEU A 498 -7.77 -1.69 14.55
CA LEU A 498 -8.80 -2.74 14.51
C LEU A 498 -9.68 -2.62 13.27
N ASP A 499 -10.08 -1.41 12.88
CA ASP A 499 -10.90 -1.17 11.69
C ASP A 499 -10.12 -1.56 10.42
N GLY A 500 -8.82 -1.27 10.37
CA GLY A 500 -7.93 -1.66 9.27
C GLY A 500 -7.77 -3.17 9.07
N LEU A 501 -8.10 -3.99 10.08
CA LEU A 501 -8.16 -5.45 9.93
C LEU A 501 -9.21 -5.87 8.88
N PHE A 502 -10.30 -5.12 8.75
CA PHE A 502 -11.43 -5.43 7.86
C PHE A 502 -11.54 -4.51 6.65
N ASP A 503 -10.64 -3.55 6.50
CA ASP A 503 -10.65 -2.56 5.41
C ASP A 503 -10.37 -3.18 4.03
N HIS A 504 -9.56 -4.25 3.98
CA HIS A 504 -9.28 -4.95 2.72
C HIS A 504 -9.20 -6.46 2.92
N PRO A 505 -9.82 -7.29 2.04
CA PRO A 505 -9.88 -8.74 2.25
C PRO A 505 -8.50 -9.41 2.28
N ALA A 506 -7.50 -8.87 1.56
CA ALA A 506 -6.12 -9.33 1.67
C ALA A 506 -5.55 -9.15 3.09
N VAL A 507 -5.83 -8.02 3.73
CA VAL A 507 -5.37 -7.71 5.08
C VAL A 507 -6.13 -8.54 6.11
N SER A 508 -7.46 -8.65 5.94
CA SER A 508 -8.29 -9.53 6.77
C SER A 508 -7.81 -10.98 6.73
N SER A 509 -7.38 -11.46 5.57
CA SER A 509 -6.84 -12.81 5.44
C SER A 509 -5.60 -13.04 6.32
N MET A 510 -4.66 -12.08 6.35
CA MET A 510 -3.43 -12.19 7.14
C MET A 510 -3.65 -11.91 8.62
N GLY A 511 -4.42 -10.86 8.95
CA GLY A 511 -4.65 -10.48 10.34
C GLY A 511 -5.52 -11.50 11.09
N CYS A 512 -6.58 -12.02 10.46
CA CYS A 512 -7.37 -13.10 11.07
C CYS A 512 -6.54 -14.39 11.22
N ASP A 513 -5.68 -14.72 10.24
CA ASP A 513 -4.76 -15.85 10.34
C ASP A 513 -3.79 -15.69 11.53
N PHE A 514 -3.22 -14.50 11.71
CA PHE A 514 -2.38 -14.18 12.86
C PHE A 514 -3.12 -14.33 14.19
N ILE A 515 -4.34 -13.80 14.31
CA ILE A 515 -5.15 -13.91 15.53
C ILE A 515 -5.48 -15.39 15.82
N LEU A 516 -5.93 -16.14 14.82
CA LEU A 516 -6.23 -17.57 14.97
C LEU A 516 -4.98 -18.37 15.35
N SER A 517 -3.82 -18.03 14.77
CA SER A 517 -2.52 -18.62 15.11
C SER A 517 -2.13 -18.36 16.57
N ALA A 518 -2.29 -17.12 17.04
CA ALA A 518 -2.04 -16.72 18.42
C ALA A 518 -2.98 -17.43 19.41
N ILE A 519 -4.28 -17.52 19.09
CA ILE A 519 -5.27 -18.26 19.89
C ILE A 519 -4.88 -19.75 19.95
N SER A 520 -4.52 -20.34 18.81
CA SER A 520 -4.12 -21.76 18.74
C SER A 520 -2.87 -22.03 19.59
N TYR A 521 -1.89 -21.13 19.56
CA TYR A 521 -0.69 -21.19 20.39
C TYR A 521 -1.02 -21.03 21.88
N GLY A 522 -1.86 -20.07 22.25
CA GLY A 522 -2.33 -19.87 23.63
C GLY A 522 -3.04 -21.10 24.19
N LEU A 523 -3.93 -21.72 23.40
CA LEU A 523 -4.62 -22.95 23.80
C LEU A 523 -3.66 -24.14 23.93
N TRP A 524 -2.69 -24.27 23.02
CA TRP A 524 -1.65 -25.30 23.09
C TRP A 524 -0.78 -25.18 24.35
N THR A 525 -0.38 -23.96 24.70
CA THR A 525 0.42 -23.70 25.91
C THR A 525 -0.38 -23.91 27.20
N PHE A 526 -1.61 -23.37 27.28
CA PHE A 526 -2.48 -23.47 28.46
C PHE A 526 -2.89 -24.91 28.78
N ARG A 527 -3.20 -25.74 27.77
CA ARG A 527 -3.57 -27.15 27.98
C ARG A 527 -2.39 -28.06 28.37
N GLY A 528 -1.27 -27.43 28.66
CA GLY A 528 -0.05 -28.06 29.07
C GLY A 528 0.53 -28.84 27.91
N GLY A 529 0.85 -28.13 26.84
CA GLY A 529 1.70 -28.65 25.78
C GLY A 529 2.84 -29.48 26.38
N PRO A 530 3.36 -30.48 25.67
CA PRO A 530 4.16 -31.60 26.18
C PRO A 530 5.12 -31.35 27.36
N SER A 531 5.73 -30.17 27.43
CA SER A 531 6.62 -29.71 28.50
C SER A 531 5.95 -29.42 29.85
N ALA A 532 4.67 -29.07 29.93
CA ALA A 532 3.99 -28.76 31.19
C ALA A 532 3.45 -30.01 31.91
N ARG A 533 3.11 -31.07 31.16
CA ARG A 533 2.62 -32.34 31.75
C ARG A 533 3.71 -33.14 32.49
N THR A 534 4.98 -32.74 32.40
CA THR A 534 6.13 -33.45 33.00
C THR A 534 6.75 -32.76 34.22
N LYS A 535 6.27 -31.58 34.64
CA LYS A 535 6.69 -30.97 35.92
C LYS A 535 5.88 -31.46 37.13
N VAL A 536 4.88 -32.32 36.92
CA VAL A 536 3.96 -32.84 37.96
C VAL A 536 4.07 -34.36 38.10
N ALA A 537 5.13 -34.98 37.55
CA ALA A 537 5.40 -36.41 37.68
C ALA A 537 6.76 -36.65 38.33
#